data_AF-A0A9D7R359-F1
#
_entry.id   AF-A0A9D7R359-F1
#
_cell.length_a   1.000
_cell.length_b   1.000
_cell.length_c   1.000
_cell.angle_alpha   90.00
_cell.angle_beta   90.00
_cell.angle_gamma   90.00
#
_symmetry.space_group_name_H-M   'P 1'
#
loop_
_entity.id
_entity.type
_entity.pdbx_description
1 polymer ?
#
loop_
_entity_poly.entity_id
_entity_poly.type
_entity_poly.pdbx_seq_one_letter_code
_entity_poly.pdbx_strand_id
1 'polypeptide(L)'
;MWSRQLPGAVGTYSTFGVLFNDDLIIGAGKRIYKIDNVNGSIIDSTEELISGGTLNARIAVDAYDAIYVGNGASIPSEGKTFAFDRI
;
A
#
# COMPACT_ATOMS: atom_id res chain seq x y z
N MET A 1 -9.27 -19.73 -0.15
CA MET A 1 -8.51 -19.08 0.94
C MET A 1 -7.05 -19.13 0.56
N TRP A 2 -6.36 -18.00 0.60
CA TRP A 2 -4.94 -17.90 0.24
C TRP A 2 -4.18 -17.14 1.31
N SER A 3 -2.86 -17.30 1.32
CA SER A 3 -1.93 -16.47 2.10
C SER A 3 -0.79 -16.05 1.20
N ARG A 4 -0.29 -14.83 1.41
CA ARG A 4 0.80 -14.25 0.63
C ARG A 4 1.79 -13.56 1.55
N GLN A 5 3.06 -13.90 1.39
CA GLN A 5 4.16 -13.09 1.90
C GLN A 5 4.47 -11.98 0.89
N LEU A 6 4.56 -10.74 1.38
CA LEU A 6 4.87 -9.57 0.54
C LEU A 6 6.38 -9.35 0.42
N PRO A 7 6.87 -8.68 -0.65
CA PRO A 7 8.28 -8.34 -0.83
C PRO A 7 8.71 -7.16 0.07
N GLY A 8 8.62 -7.36 1.39
CA GLY A 8 8.97 -6.35 2.38
C GLY A 8 8.15 -6.50 3.66
N ALA A 9 8.65 -5.91 4.75
CA ALA A 9 7.89 -5.83 5.98
C ALA A 9 6.71 -4.85 5.83
N VAL A 10 5.56 -5.21 6.38
CA VAL A 10 4.46 -4.26 6.56
C VAL A 10 4.82 -3.36 7.75
N GLY A 11 4.67 -2.05 7.60
CA GLY A 11 4.97 -1.09 8.67
C GLY A 11 4.02 -1.25 9.87
N THR A 12 4.52 -0.97 11.08
CA THR A 12 3.84 -1.20 12.37
C THR A 12 2.44 -0.57 12.47
N TYR A 13 2.22 0.58 11.83
CA TYR A 13 0.95 1.31 11.88
C TYR A 13 0.28 1.43 10.51
N SER A 14 0.47 0.41 9.67
CA SER A 14 -0.06 0.43 8.31
C SER A 14 -1.52 0.01 8.25
N THR A 15 -2.27 0.62 7.34
CA THR A 15 -3.58 0.16 6.89
C THR A 15 -3.47 -0.36 5.46
N PHE A 16 -4.50 -1.09 5.02
CA PHE A 16 -4.67 -1.49 3.63
C PHE A 16 -5.93 -0.84 3.07
N GLY A 17 -5.96 -0.69 1.75
CA GLY A 17 -7.14 -0.29 0.99
C GLY A 17 -7.79 -1.48 0.31
N VAL A 18 -9.07 -1.32 -0.05
CA VAL A 18 -9.81 -2.26 -0.91
C VAL A 18 -10.35 -1.44 -2.07
N LEU A 19 -10.06 -1.88 -3.28
CA LEU A 19 -10.58 -1.28 -4.50
C LEU A 19 -12.03 -1.72 -4.76
N PHE A 20 -12.73 -1.05 -5.66
CA PHE A 20 -14.10 -1.37 -6.03
C PHE A 20 -14.25 -2.75 -6.68
N ASN A 21 -13.18 -3.29 -7.28
CA ASN A 21 -13.14 -4.64 -7.83
C ASN A 21 -12.68 -5.70 -6.81
N ASP A 22 -12.71 -5.36 -5.51
CA ASP A 22 -12.30 -6.18 -4.37
C ASP A 22 -10.79 -6.46 -4.26
N ASP A 23 -9.97 -6.00 -5.21
CA ASP A 23 -8.51 -6.11 -5.11
C ASP A 23 -7.99 -5.32 -3.89
N LEU A 24 -6.92 -5.81 -3.29
CA LEU A 24 -6.35 -5.23 -2.09
C LEU A 24 -5.16 -4.33 -2.43
N ILE A 25 -5.08 -3.19 -1.75
CA ILE A 25 -3.94 -2.27 -1.81
C ILE A 25 -3.20 -2.32 -0.48
N ILE A 26 -1.94 -2.71 -0.47
CA ILE A 26 -1.17 -2.89 0.77
C ILE A 26 0.23 -2.30 0.67
N GLY A 27 0.65 -1.58 1.70
CA GLY A 27 2.03 -1.09 1.81
C GLY A 27 2.97 -2.14 2.41
N ALA A 28 4.10 -2.40 1.75
CA ALA A 28 5.16 -3.25 2.27
C ALA A 28 6.53 -2.79 1.78
N GLY A 29 7.54 -2.87 2.65
CA GLY A 29 8.86 -2.32 2.36
C GLY A 29 8.77 -0.83 2.05
N LYS A 30 9.09 -0.43 0.83
CA LYS A 30 9.05 0.97 0.38
C LYS A 30 7.99 1.24 -0.70
N ARG A 31 7.14 0.26 -0.98
CA ARG A 31 6.19 0.26 -2.11
C ARG A 31 4.77 0.03 -1.63
N ILE A 32 3.83 0.34 -2.50
CA ILE A 32 2.44 -0.09 -2.41
C ILE A 32 2.22 -1.19 -3.45
N TYR A 33 1.54 -2.25 -3.05
CA TYR A 33 1.24 -3.41 -3.89
C TYR A 33 -0.25 -3.54 -4.09
N LYS A 34 -0.63 -3.93 -5.32
CA LYS A 34 -1.98 -4.39 -5.64
C LYS A 34 -2.02 -5.91 -5.68
N ILE A 35 -2.97 -6.48 -4.93
CA ILE A 35 -3.10 -7.91 -4.73
C ILE A 35 -4.47 -8.37 -5.27
N ASP A 36 -4.43 -9.40 -6.11
CA ASP A 36 -5.59 -10.11 -6.63
C ASP A 36 -6.40 -10.73 -5.49
N ASN A 37 -7.68 -10.39 -5.40
CA ASN A 37 -8.56 -10.90 -4.34
C ASN A 37 -8.86 -12.41 -4.46
N VAL A 38 -8.85 -12.97 -5.68
CA VAL A 38 -9.18 -14.36 -5.97
C VAL A 38 -8.07 -15.30 -5.52
N ASN A 39 -6.82 -14.94 -5.82
CA ASN A 39 -5.69 -15.86 -5.67
C ASN A 39 -4.50 -15.31 -4.86
N GLY A 40 -4.53 -14.04 -4.44
CA GLY A 40 -3.49 -13.43 -3.63
C GLY A 40 -2.20 -13.13 -4.38
N SER A 41 -2.23 -13.10 -5.72
CA SER A 41 -1.06 -12.73 -6.53
C SER A 41 -0.86 -11.23 -6.53
N ILE A 42 0.40 -10.81 -6.59
CA ILE A 42 0.74 -9.40 -6.80
C ILE A 42 0.52 -9.10 -8.28
N ILE A 43 -0.38 -8.17 -8.58
CA ILE A 43 -0.70 -7.76 -9.95
C ILE A 43 0.20 -6.59 -10.37
N ASP A 44 0.38 -5.61 -9.47
CA ASP A 44 1.22 -4.44 -9.72
C ASP A 44 1.81 -3.86 -8.42
N SER A 45 2.74 -2.93 -8.56
CA SER A 45 3.34 -2.18 -7.46
C SER A 45 3.84 -0.80 -7.89
N THR A 46 3.84 0.15 -6.96
CA THR A 46 4.49 1.44 -7.17
C THR A 46 6.02 1.31 -7.25
N GLU A 47 6.67 2.34 -7.78
CA GLU A 47 8.08 2.61 -7.49
C GLU A 47 8.31 2.80 -5.97
N GLU A 48 9.58 2.84 -5.55
CA GLU A 48 9.92 3.14 -4.16
C GLU A 48 9.47 4.56 -3.79
N LEU A 49 8.58 4.67 -2.81
CA LEU A 49 8.01 5.96 -2.38
C LEU A 49 8.90 6.69 -1.36
N ILE A 50 9.80 5.96 -0.70
CA ILE A 50 10.72 6.50 0.32
C ILE A 50 12.15 6.03 0.05
N SER A 51 13.14 6.82 0.45
CA SER A 51 14.56 6.52 0.19
C SER A 51 15.11 5.43 1.13
N GLY A 52 14.57 5.30 2.35
CA GLY A 52 15.05 4.36 3.36
C GLY A 52 13.95 3.88 4.31
N GLY A 53 14.25 2.81 5.06
CA GLY A 53 13.33 2.24 6.05
C GLY A 53 12.13 1.51 5.45
N THR A 54 11.06 1.42 6.25
CA THR A 54 9.79 0.77 5.90
C THR A 54 8.67 1.82 5.92
N LEU A 55 7.88 1.82 4.85
CA LEU A 55 6.70 2.64 4.69
C LEU A 55 5.63 2.23 5.71
N ASN A 56 5.10 3.20 6.45
CA ASN A 56 3.97 3.01 7.34
C ASN A 56 2.72 3.59 6.66
N ALA A 57 2.22 2.85 5.67
CA ALA A 57 1.19 3.34 4.76
C ALA A 57 -0.16 3.47 5.47
N ARG A 58 -0.72 4.68 5.47
CA ARG A 58 -2.14 4.93 5.80
C ARG A 58 -2.87 5.18 4.50
N ILE A 59 -3.67 4.21 4.10
CA ILE A 59 -4.27 4.15 2.77
C ILE A 59 -5.74 4.53 2.86
N ALA A 60 -6.15 5.44 1.97
CA ALA A 60 -7.54 5.71 1.65
C ALA A 60 -7.74 5.47 0.15
N VAL A 61 -8.89 4.90 -0.21
CA VAL A 61 -9.31 4.69 -1.60
C VAL A 61 -10.61 5.46 -1.79
N ASP A 62 -10.71 6.24 -2.85
CA ASP A 62 -11.95 6.95 -3.18
C ASP A 62 -12.88 6.14 -4.08
N ALA A 63 -14.03 6.70 -4.43
CA ALA A 63 -15.04 6.03 -5.24
C ALA A 63 -14.62 5.76 -6.70
N TYR A 64 -13.48 6.32 -7.14
CA TYR A 64 -12.92 6.13 -8.47
C TYR A 64 -11.65 5.27 -8.46
N ASP A 65 -11.37 4.59 -7.35
CA ASP A 65 -10.17 3.81 -7.11
C ASP A 65 -8.86 4.61 -7.18
N ALA A 66 -8.92 5.94 -6.96
CA ALA A 66 -7.71 6.68 -6.69
C ALA A 66 -7.23 6.36 -5.27
N ILE A 67 -5.91 6.22 -5.13
CA ILE A 67 -5.27 5.72 -3.92
C ILE A 67 -4.46 6.85 -3.30
N TYR A 68 -4.76 7.14 -2.03
CA TYR A 68 -4.10 8.17 -1.24
C TYR A 68 -3.32 7.49 -0.11
N VAL A 69 -2.04 7.80 -0.01
CA VAL A 69 -1.14 7.19 0.97
C VAL A 69 -0.47 8.27 1.79
N GLY A 70 -0.75 8.28 3.09
CA GLY A 70 0.07 8.99 4.06
C GLY A 70 1.14 8.09 4.64
N ASN A 71 2.41 8.51 4.66
CA ASN A 71 3.46 7.83 5.44
C ASN A 71 3.42 8.31 6.90
N GLY A 72 2.42 7.84 7.64
CA GLY A 72 1.96 8.47 8.89
C GLY A 72 2.53 7.89 10.19
N ALA A 73 3.66 7.17 10.19
CA ALA A 73 4.28 6.79 11.46
C ALA A 73 4.82 8.04 12.16
N SER A 74 4.50 8.23 13.44
CA SER A 74 4.91 9.42 14.20
C SER A 74 6.44 9.57 14.30
N ILE A 75 7.20 8.48 14.17
CA ILE A 75 8.66 8.46 14.30
C ILE A 75 9.27 7.40 13.36
N PRO A 76 10.07 7.79 12.35
CA PRO A 76 10.12 9.12 11.74
C PRO A 76 8.95 9.30 10.77
N SER A 77 8.08 10.26 11.05
CA SER A 77 7.12 10.74 10.05
C SER A 77 7.91 11.56 9.04
N GLU A 78 7.99 11.09 7.79
CA GLU A 78 8.53 11.95 6.72
C GLU A 78 7.50 13.01 6.27
N GLY A 79 6.26 12.97 6.79
CA GLY A 79 5.20 13.92 6.44
C GLY A 79 4.75 13.86 4.97
N LYS A 80 5.21 12.85 4.22
CA LYS A 80 4.90 12.70 2.80
C LYS A 80 3.54 12.06 2.59
N THR A 81 2.79 12.65 1.67
CA THR A 81 1.58 12.09 1.10
C THR A 81 1.80 11.78 -0.38
N PHE A 82 1.25 10.67 -0.83
CA PHE A 82 1.28 10.24 -2.22
C PHE A 82 -0.16 10.05 -2.68
N ALA A 83 -0.43 10.39 -3.93
CA ALA A 83 -1.69 10.10 -4.59
C ALA A 83 -1.36 9.53 -5.95
N PHE A 84 -2.06 8.46 -6.33
CA PHE A 84 -1.92 7.83 -7.62
C PHE A 84 -3.28 7.35 -8.11
N ASP A 85 -3.45 7.40 -9.42
CA ASP A 85 -4.54 6.71 -10.08
C ASP A 85 -4.38 5.19 -9.88
N ARG A 86 -5.40 4.43 -10.28
CA ARG A 86 -5.38 2.98 -10.17
C ARG A 86 -4.08 2.40 -10.78
N ILE A 87 -3.28 1.79 -9.92
CA ILE A 87 -2.15 0.92 -10.27
C ILE A 87 -2.64 -0.52 -10.51
#